data_AF-A0A819F2Y0-F1
#
_entry.id   AF-A0A819F2Y0-F1
#
_cell.length_a   1.000
_cell.length_b   1.000
_cell.length_c   1.000
_cell.angle_alpha   90.00
_cell.angle_beta   90.00
_cell.angle_gamma   90.00
#
_symmetry.space_group_name_H-M   'P 1'
#
loop_
_entity.id
_entity.type
_entity.pdbx_description
1 polymer ?
#
loop_
_entity_poly.entity_id
_entity_poly.type
_entity_poly.pdbx_seq_one_letter_code
_entity_poly.pdbx_strand_id
1 'polypeptide(L)'
;MIELWPTLGAFGFYTWVYARIFHNDTHWIWLNSSSITFPLSVDSPLDESEFPTPYLPQLLASSNPENHFDIFADMLLLSPLYAKPLFGDCLWTSSDYTQSLNQKQTTTIYPGWLPTEQMSIIEQQQGHNICVVLPQPAHINGKPYTLLVNITQNNNVQWPSNISWYTIPFPSSDEVLKAKPTSDNWYKNLQWPKTFANDWKSGIYQFSGVQPLEYENKTKLNLTRKSSVQPDNQLLNLIDYLIERYNKLNIRTEKQFFQWRNITQANLFAYIPAGGSRKCNEPVVFIDHIDTAFERDTFANTGQRRTTPGADDNVSGLVALLQSASILKQTQETACRDIWLVHMTGEEYPAASLGVSHFLQQLLVKKQPIYTAVIVDMIGHRVNRNDPIVQVNAADSTKSLLLAELALNYVYPKPLEGKT
;
A
#
# COMPACT_ATOMS: atom_id res chain seq x y z
N MET A 1 10.10 -31.78 7.97
CA MET A 1 8.94 -30.88 7.73
C MET A 1 9.43 -29.45 7.71
N ILE A 2 8.90 -28.57 6.88
CA ILE A 2 9.27 -27.15 6.80
C ILE A 2 8.05 -26.29 7.10
N GLU A 3 8.23 -25.25 7.92
CA GLU A 3 7.25 -24.18 8.07
C GLU A 3 7.52 -23.05 7.07
N LEU A 4 6.52 -22.71 6.28
CA LEU A 4 6.61 -21.68 5.24
C LEU A 4 5.27 -20.97 5.00
N TRP A 5 5.28 -19.80 4.36
CA TRP A 5 4.07 -19.10 3.92
C TRP A 5 4.36 -18.18 2.74
N PRO A 6 3.36 -17.87 1.89
CA PRO A 6 3.53 -16.90 0.82
C PRO A 6 3.62 -15.49 1.39
N THR A 7 4.39 -14.64 0.72
CA THR A 7 4.48 -13.20 1.00
C THR A 7 4.67 -12.43 -0.31
N LEU A 8 4.54 -11.11 -0.26
CA LEU A 8 4.95 -10.23 -1.35
C LEU A 8 6.34 -9.67 -1.04
N GLY A 9 7.20 -9.65 -2.05
CA GLY A 9 8.48 -8.95 -2.00
C GLY A 9 8.29 -7.42 -2.10
N ALA A 10 9.39 -6.68 -1.98
CA ALA A 10 9.37 -5.21 -2.06
C ALA A 10 8.82 -4.65 -3.39
N PHE A 11 8.82 -5.46 -4.46
CA PHE A 11 8.31 -5.11 -5.78
C PHE A 11 6.91 -5.69 -6.07
N GLY A 12 6.24 -6.26 -5.06
CA GLY A 12 4.91 -6.86 -5.23
C GLY A 12 4.91 -8.24 -5.90
N PHE A 13 6.08 -8.85 -6.15
CA PHE A 13 6.15 -10.23 -6.64
C PHE A 13 5.86 -11.22 -5.52
N TYR A 14 5.07 -12.26 -5.83
CA TYR A 14 4.83 -13.37 -4.92
C TYR A 14 6.09 -14.16 -4.66
N THR A 15 6.46 -14.30 -3.40
CA THR A 15 7.56 -15.14 -2.93
C THR A 15 7.14 -15.92 -1.69
N TRP A 16 8.08 -16.62 -1.08
CA TRP A 16 7.87 -17.50 0.06
C TRP A 16 8.80 -17.13 1.20
N VAL A 17 8.28 -17.14 2.42
CA VAL A 17 9.09 -17.19 3.64
C VAL A 17 9.32 -18.65 3.99
N TYR A 18 10.58 -19.06 4.11
CA TYR A 18 10.97 -20.38 4.63
C TYR A 18 11.51 -20.19 6.04
N ALA A 19 10.64 -20.37 7.03
CA ALA A 19 10.93 -19.98 8.40
C ALA A 19 11.84 -20.98 9.12
N ARG A 20 11.39 -22.23 9.27
CA ARG A 20 12.11 -23.22 10.07
C ARG A 20 11.88 -24.63 9.55
N ILE A 21 12.83 -25.50 9.86
CA ILE A 21 12.80 -26.92 9.53
C ILE A 21 12.70 -27.76 10.80
N PHE A 22 11.82 -28.74 10.78
CA PHE A 22 11.75 -29.80 11.77
C PHE A 22 12.53 -31.00 11.23
N HIS A 23 13.68 -31.27 11.86
CA HIS A 23 14.65 -32.27 11.44
C HIS A 23 14.75 -33.41 12.48
N ASN A 24 14.70 -34.66 12.01
CA ASN A 24 14.84 -35.87 12.83
C ASN A 24 13.93 -35.94 14.06
N ASP A 25 12.68 -35.46 13.94
CA ASP A 25 11.63 -35.58 14.96
C ASP A 25 11.95 -35.07 16.37
N THR A 26 12.95 -34.19 16.52
CA THR A 26 13.42 -33.78 17.86
C THR A 26 13.20 -32.31 18.15
N HIS A 27 13.36 -31.41 17.17
CA HIS A 27 13.22 -29.96 17.38
C HIS A 27 13.12 -29.18 16.07
N TRP A 28 12.67 -27.93 16.19
CA TRP A 28 12.62 -26.95 15.12
C TRP A 28 13.91 -26.13 15.06
N ILE A 29 14.36 -25.82 13.84
CA ILE A 29 15.58 -25.05 13.58
C ILE A 29 15.21 -23.91 12.61
N TRP A 30 15.46 -22.65 12.99
CA TRP A 30 15.36 -21.51 12.07
C TRP A 30 16.31 -21.69 10.89
N LEU A 31 15.76 -21.54 9.69
CA LEU A 31 16.56 -21.51 8.47
C LEU A 31 17.33 -20.19 8.41
N ASN A 32 18.50 -20.21 7.80
CA ASN A 32 19.29 -19.00 7.53
C ASN A 32 20.05 -19.16 6.22
N SER A 33 20.60 -18.07 5.70
CA SER A 33 21.32 -18.05 4.43
C SER A 33 22.56 -18.93 4.42
N SER A 34 23.20 -19.19 5.56
CA SER A 34 24.35 -20.11 5.62
C SER A 34 23.96 -21.59 5.58
N SER A 35 22.69 -21.92 5.80
CA SER A 35 22.17 -23.29 5.81
C SER A 35 21.61 -23.74 4.47
N ILE A 36 21.44 -22.84 3.50
CA ILE A 36 20.79 -23.14 2.22
C ILE A 36 21.64 -22.60 1.08
N THR A 37 22.12 -23.49 0.21
CA THR A 37 22.61 -23.11 -1.12
C THR A 37 21.44 -23.10 -2.09
N PHE A 38 20.97 -21.91 -2.47
CA PHE A 38 20.10 -21.79 -3.63
C PHE A 38 20.94 -22.06 -4.89
N PRO A 39 20.46 -22.86 -5.85
CA PRO A 39 21.10 -22.96 -7.14
C PRO A 39 20.98 -21.60 -7.84
N LEU A 40 21.96 -20.72 -7.64
CA LEU A 40 22.06 -19.39 -8.24
C LEU A 40 22.48 -19.41 -9.72
N SER A 41 22.26 -20.50 -10.44
CA SER A 41 22.55 -20.58 -11.87
C SER A 41 21.31 -21.04 -12.62
N VAL A 42 20.37 -20.12 -12.80
CA VAL A 42 19.59 -20.14 -14.03
C VAL A 42 20.48 -19.39 -15.02
N ASP A 43 21.19 -20.12 -15.90
CA ASP A 43 21.99 -19.54 -17.01
C ASP A 43 21.09 -18.88 -18.09
N SER A 44 19.95 -18.31 -17.66
CA SER A 44 19.08 -17.54 -18.51
C SER A 44 19.57 -16.09 -18.49
N PRO A 45 19.83 -15.45 -19.64
CA PRO A 45 20.15 -14.03 -19.73
C PRO A 45 18.95 -13.12 -19.39
N LEU A 46 17.92 -13.66 -18.73
CA LEU A 46 16.81 -12.91 -18.18
C LEU A 46 17.19 -12.55 -16.75
N ASP A 47 17.69 -11.32 -16.62
CA ASP A 47 17.73 -10.41 -15.46
C ASP A 47 17.27 -10.99 -14.11
N GLU A 48 17.99 -10.73 -13.01
CA GLU A 48 17.68 -11.15 -11.61
C GLU A 48 16.26 -10.76 -11.14
N SER A 49 15.50 -10.07 -11.99
CA SER A 49 14.10 -9.67 -11.87
C SER A 49 13.05 -10.78 -12.12
N GLU A 50 13.39 -11.98 -12.62
CA GLU A 50 12.36 -12.98 -12.98
C GLU A 50 11.91 -13.94 -11.85
N PHE A 51 12.74 -14.23 -10.84
CA PHE A 51 12.34 -15.08 -9.72
C PHE A 51 12.61 -14.40 -8.38
N PRO A 52 11.57 -14.09 -7.60
CA PRO A 52 11.78 -13.38 -6.35
C PRO A 52 12.46 -14.30 -5.34
N THR A 53 13.59 -13.84 -4.81
CA THR A 53 14.36 -14.54 -3.77
C THR A 53 13.44 -14.84 -2.57
N PRO A 54 13.42 -16.09 -2.08
CA PRO A 54 12.67 -16.42 -0.88
C PRO A 54 13.24 -15.72 0.34
N TYR A 55 12.38 -15.38 1.29
CA TYR A 55 12.80 -14.84 2.57
C TYR A 55 13.28 -15.97 3.49
N LEU A 56 14.49 -15.82 4.00
CA LEU A 56 15.04 -16.63 5.08
C LEU A 56 15.17 -15.77 6.34
N PRO A 57 14.96 -16.36 7.53
CA PRO A 57 15.17 -15.66 8.78
C PRO A 57 16.59 -15.09 8.92
N GLN A 58 16.67 -13.87 9.44
CA GLN A 58 17.92 -13.29 9.90
C GLN A 58 17.93 -13.28 11.44
N LEU A 59 18.98 -13.82 12.05
CA LEU A 59 19.12 -13.89 13.50
C LEU A 59 19.95 -12.71 13.99
N LEU A 60 19.34 -11.80 14.74
CA LEU A 60 19.95 -10.60 15.27
C LEU A 60 19.96 -10.63 16.79
N ALA A 61 21.15 -10.64 17.40
CA ALA A 61 21.29 -10.51 18.85
C ALA A 61 21.10 -9.05 19.27
N SER A 62 20.10 -8.74 20.10
CA SER A 62 19.83 -7.37 20.57
C SER A 62 20.92 -6.80 21.48
N SER A 63 21.82 -7.66 21.98
CA SER A 63 22.99 -7.26 22.77
C SER A 63 24.16 -6.78 21.91
N ASN A 64 24.15 -7.04 20.59
CA ASN A 64 25.13 -6.46 19.68
C ASN A 64 24.68 -5.02 19.35
N PRO A 65 25.54 -3.99 19.53
CA PRO A 65 25.14 -2.60 19.35
C PRO A 65 24.61 -2.24 17.95
N GLU A 66 25.15 -2.83 16.88
CA GLU A 66 24.70 -2.57 15.51
C GLU A 66 23.32 -3.18 15.27
N ASN A 67 23.13 -4.45 15.65
CA ASN A 67 21.83 -5.11 15.59
C ASN A 67 20.79 -4.38 16.44
N HIS A 68 21.18 -3.93 17.63
CA HIS A 68 20.31 -3.17 18.52
C HIS A 68 19.81 -1.91 17.82
N PHE A 69 20.72 -1.18 17.19
CA PHE A 69 20.37 -0.01 16.40
C PHE A 69 19.43 -0.37 15.24
N ASP A 70 19.71 -1.39 14.44
CA ASP A 70 18.83 -1.78 13.33
C ASP A 70 17.44 -2.25 13.78
N ILE A 71 17.35 -2.87 14.96
CA ILE A 71 16.08 -3.33 15.51
C ILE A 71 15.26 -2.14 16.03
N PHE A 72 15.85 -1.27 16.84
CA PHE A 72 15.13 -0.31 17.68
C PHE A 72 15.25 1.15 17.24
N ALA A 73 16.20 1.50 16.35
CA ALA A 73 16.40 2.89 15.97
C ALA A 73 15.15 3.47 15.30
N ASP A 74 14.98 4.78 15.44
CA ASP A 74 14.00 5.48 14.63
C ASP A 74 14.42 5.42 13.15
N MET A 75 13.47 5.16 12.24
CA MET A 75 13.71 5.13 10.79
C MET A 75 14.39 6.39 10.24
N LEU A 76 14.20 7.55 10.87
CA LEU A 76 14.83 8.80 10.48
C LEU A 76 16.33 8.84 10.81
N LEU A 77 16.83 7.89 11.61
CA LEU A 77 18.24 7.74 11.98
C LEU A 77 18.96 6.69 11.14
N LEU A 78 18.24 5.83 10.42
CA LEU A 78 18.82 4.76 9.62
C LEU A 78 19.53 5.30 8.37
N SER A 79 20.58 4.63 7.92
CA SER A 79 21.43 5.09 6.81
C SER A 79 20.80 4.91 5.42
N PRO A 80 20.04 3.84 5.11
CA PRO A 80 19.26 3.81 3.88
C PRO A 80 18.03 4.72 3.98
N LEU A 81 17.73 5.46 2.91
CA LEU A 81 16.55 6.33 2.84
C LEU A 81 15.27 5.56 3.18
N TYR A 82 15.18 4.36 2.63
CA TYR A 82 14.06 3.44 2.78
C TYR A 82 14.34 2.32 3.79
N ALA A 83 15.20 2.54 4.79
CA ALA A 83 15.30 1.58 5.89
C ALA A 83 14.13 1.78 6.88
N LYS A 84 13.66 0.67 7.46
CA LYS A 84 12.74 0.65 8.59
C LYS A 84 13.38 -0.10 9.76
N PRO A 85 12.94 0.16 11.00
CA PRO A 85 13.40 -0.59 12.15
C PRO A 85 12.91 -2.03 12.02
N LEU A 86 13.78 -2.99 12.37
CA LEU A 86 13.45 -4.41 12.21
C LEU A 86 12.52 -4.95 13.29
N PHE A 87 12.28 -4.19 14.37
CA PHE A 87 11.43 -4.58 15.51
C PHE A 87 10.08 -5.18 15.11
N GLY A 88 9.35 -4.55 14.18
CA GLY A 88 8.02 -5.01 13.75
C GLY A 88 8.06 -6.33 12.96
N ASP A 89 9.22 -6.70 12.43
CA ASP A 89 9.46 -7.96 11.70
C ASP A 89 10.09 -9.04 12.60
N CYS A 90 10.32 -8.75 13.89
CA CYS A 90 10.98 -9.66 14.82
C CYS A 90 10.00 -10.67 15.43
N LEU A 91 10.38 -11.94 15.38
CA LEU A 91 9.99 -12.97 16.35
C LEU A 91 11.08 -13.06 17.42
N TRP A 92 10.70 -12.94 18.68
CA TRP A 92 11.64 -12.87 19.79
C TRP A 92 11.91 -14.26 20.38
N THR A 93 13.18 -14.60 20.62
CA THR A 93 13.60 -15.84 21.30
C THR A 93 14.72 -15.55 22.29
N SER A 94 14.94 -16.46 23.24
CA SER A 94 16.02 -16.35 24.23
C SER A 94 17.42 -16.35 23.60
N SER A 95 18.39 -15.67 24.24
CA SER A 95 19.80 -15.61 23.82
C SER A 95 20.49 -16.98 23.74
N ASP A 96 20.03 -17.94 24.54
CA ASP A 96 20.54 -19.31 24.54
C ASP A 96 20.06 -20.12 23.33
N TYR A 97 19.32 -19.52 22.38
CA TYR A 97 18.86 -20.18 21.15
C TYR A 97 19.99 -20.91 20.39
N THR A 98 21.17 -20.29 20.28
CA THR A 98 22.32 -20.93 19.60
C THR A 98 22.91 -22.10 20.39
N GLN A 99 22.88 -22.05 21.72
CA GLN A 99 23.36 -23.13 22.58
C GLN A 99 22.38 -24.29 22.62
N SER A 100 21.09 -23.99 22.73
CA SER A 100 19.99 -24.96 22.74
C SER A 100 19.85 -25.70 21.41
N LEU A 101 20.16 -25.07 20.26
CA LEU A 101 20.29 -25.77 18.97
C LEU A 101 21.31 -26.92 19.05
N ASN A 102 22.49 -26.68 19.63
CA ASN A 102 23.50 -27.71 19.79
C ASN A 102 23.10 -28.80 20.82
N GLN A 103 22.24 -28.45 21.78
CA GLN A 103 21.80 -29.34 22.85
C GLN A 103 20.43 -30.00 22.59
N LYS A 104 19.81 -29.76 21.42
CA LYS A 104 18.45 -30.22 21.08
C LYS A 104 17.38 -29.81 22.11
N GLN A 105 17.53 -28.65 22.73
CA GLN A 105 16.57 -28.13 23.72
C GLN A 105 15.55 -27.21 23.06
N THR A 106 14.31 -27.22 23.57
CA THR A 106 13.25 -26.33 23.11
C THR A 106 13.53 -24.91 23.58
N THR A 107 13.60 -23.97 22.63
CA THR A 107 13.78 -22.55 22.93
C THR A 107 12.45 -21.88 23.22
N THR A 108 12.44 -21.01 24.22
CA THR A 108 11.27 -20.19 24.52
C THR A 108 11.09 -19.16 23.41
N ILE A 109 10.01 -19.31 22.64
CA ILE A 109 9.56 -18.31 21.68
C ILE A 109 8.68 -17.32 22.44
N TYR A 110 9.05 -16.05 22.40
CA TYR A 110 8.25 -14.93 22.89
C TYR A 110 7.33 -14.42 21.77
N PRO A 111 6.30 -13.61 22.09
CA PRO A 111 5.46 -12.98 21.08
C PRO A 111 6.30 -12.25 20.02
N GLY A 112 5.95 -12.41 18.76
CA GLY A 112 6.60 -11.74 17.63
C GLY A 112 5.65 -10.84 16.85
N TRP A 113 6.21 -10.10 15.90
CA TRP A 113 5.51 -9.10 15.09
C TRP A 113 4.74 -8.12 15.96
N LEU A 114 5.43 -7.62 16.98
CA LEU A 114 4.85 -6.75 17.98
C LEU A 114 4.54 -5.37 17.39
N PRO A 115 3.45 -4.71 17.81
CA PRO A 115 3.16 -3.33 17.45
C PRO A 115 4.32 -2.41 17.86
N THR A 116 4.66 -1.43 17.01
CA THR A 116 5.80 -0.52 17.24
C THR A 116 5.63 0.34 18.49
N GLU A 117 4.42 0.49 19.02
CA GLU A 117 4.14 1.14 20.30
C GLU A 117 4.74 0.39 21.50
N GLN A 118 5.01 -0.91 21.35
CA GLN A 118 5.66 -1.73 22.38
C GLN A 118 7.19 -1.71 22.29
N MET A 119 7.76 -1.06 21.26
CA MET A 119 9.20 -1.09 20.98
C MET A 119 10.05 -0.68 22.18
N SER A 120 9.75 0.48 22.79
CA SER A 120 10.52 1.00 23.94
C SER A 120 10.39 0.12 25.19
N ILE A 121 9.24 -0.52 25.40
CA ILE A 121 9.02 -1.45 26.51
C ILE A 121 9.88 -2.70 26.31
N ILE A 122 9.86 -3.28 25.11
CA ILE A 122 10.64 -4.47 24.78
C ILE A 122 12.15 -4.16 24.81
N GLU A 123 12.57 -3.02 24.27
CA GLU A 123 13.96 -2.56 24.31
C GLU A 123 14.50 -2.51 25.74
N GLN A 124 13.72 -1.99 26.70
CA GLN A 124 14.09 -1.93 28.11
C GLN A 124 14.09 -3.30 28.81
N GLN A 125 13.19 -4.21 28.41
CA GLN A 125 13.00 -5.50 29.07
C GLN A 125 13.93 -6.60 28.55
N GLN A 126 14.42 -6.51 27.30
CA GLN A 126 14.93 -7.66 26.56
C GLN A 126 16.38 -7.51 26.07
N GLY A 127 17.27 -6.94 26.89
CA GLY A 127 18.69 -6.67 26.58
C GLY A 127 19.56 -7.87 26.18
N HIS A 128 19.02 -9.10 26.17
CA HIS A 128 19.72 -10.32 25.78
C HIS A 128 18.84 -11.29 24.97
N ASN A 129 17.97 -10.82 24.09
CA ASN A 129 17.16 -11.71 23.25
C ASN A 129 17.63 -11.70 21.79
N ILE A 130 17.28 -12.75 21.06
CA ILE A 130 17.48 -12.83 19.62
C ILE A 130 16.19 -12.38 18.94
N CYS A 131 16.30 -11.38 18.08
CA CYS A 131 15.29 -11.05 17.09
C CYS A 131 15.51 -11.97 15.87
N VAL A 132 14.51 -12.77 15.56
CA VAL A 132 14.43 -13.53 14.33
C VAL A 132 13.62 -12.69 13.34
N VAL A 133 14.29 -12.03 12.39
CA VAL A 133 13.67 -11.12 11.40
C VAL A 133 13.08 -11.92 10.25
N LEU A 134 11.77 -11.81 10.05
CA LEU A 134 11.07 -12.40 8.90
C LEU A 134 9.70 -11.73 8.67
N PRO A 135 9.22 -11.65 7.41
CA PRO A 135 7.89 -11.10 7.11
C PRO A 135 6.78 -11.83 7.86
N GLN A 136 5.82 -11.09 8.40
CA GLN A 136 4.67 -11.66 9.10
C GLN A 136 3.78 -12.48 8.15
N PRO A 137 3.29 -13.66 8.54
CA PRO A 137 2.33 -14.41 7.74
C PRO A 137 0.97 -13.70 7.68
N ALA A 138 0.19 -14.01 6.65
CA ALA A 138 -1.20 -13.56 6.55
C ALA A 138 -2.01 -14.01 7.77
N HIS A 139 -2.96 -13.18 8.21
CA HIS A 139 -3.82 -13.50 9.35
C HIS A 139 -5.21 -13.94 8.89
N ILE A 140 -5.63 -15.13 9.31
CA ILE A 140 -6.99 -15.63 9.10
C ILE A 140 -7.72 -15.53 10.44
N ASN A 141 -8.73 -14.66 10.51
CA ASN A 141 -9.49 -14.38 11.73
C ASN A 141 -8.60 -14.00 12.93
N GLY A 142 -7.60 -13.14 12.68
CA GLY A 142 -6.66 -12.65 13.70
C GLY A 142 -5.59 -13.65 14.13
N LYS A 143 -5.48 -14.81 13.47
CA LYS A 143 -4.42 -15.80 13.73
C LYS A 143 -3.46 -15.88 12.55
N PRO A 144 -2.14 -15.86 12.77
CA PRO A 144 -1.17 -16.07 11.70
C PRO A 144 -1.38 -17.45 11.06
N TYR A 145 -1.34 -17.49 9.73
CA TYR A 145 -1.51 -18.72 8.95
C TYR A 145 -0.19 -19.11 8.28
N THR A 146 0.37 -20.24 8.72
CA THR A 146 1.59 -20.83 8.16
C THR A 146 1.30 -22.24 7.65
N LEU A 147 2.14 -22.73 6.74
CA LEU A 147 2.02 -24.04 6.13
C LEU A 147 3.12 -24.95 6.63
N LEU A 148 2.75 -26.18 6.99
CA LEU A 148 3.68 -27.24 7.34
C LEU A 148 3.80 -28.22 6.18
N VAL A 149 4.94 -28.22 5.53
CA VAL A 149 5.18 -28.98 4.30
C VAL A 149 6.15 -30.12 4.57
N ASN A 150 5.81 -31.33 4.12
CA ASN A 150 6.69 -32.50 4.28
C ASN A 150 7.57 -32.65 3.04
N ILE A 151 8.88 -32.82 3.27
CA ILE A 151 9.81 -33.25 2.24
C ILE A 151 10.04 -34.73 2.41
N THR A 152 9.69 -35.50 1.39
CA THR A 152 9.87 -36.96 1.38
C THR A 152 11.34 -37.34 1.15
N GLN A 153 11.70 -38.60 1.39
CA GLN A 153 13.06 -39.11 1.11
C GLN A 153 13.50 -38.95 -0.35
N ASN A 154 12.56 -38.83 -1.28
CA ASN A 154 12.83 -38.62 -2.71
C ASN A 154 12.82 -37.13 -3.10
N ASN A 155 12.96 -36.21 -2.14
CA ASN A 155 12.88 -34.76 -2.31
C ASN A 155 11.55 -34.24 -2.88
N ASN A 156 10.48 -35.07 -2.90
CA ASN A 156 9.16 -34.59 -3.27
C ASN A 156 8.53 -33.78 -2.13
N VAL A 157 7.83 -32.71 -2.50
CA VAL A 157 7.11 -31.82 -1.61
C VAL A 157 5.67 -32.31 -1.45
N GLN A 158 5.27 -32.64 -0.23
CA GLN A 158 3.90 -32.98 0.13
C GLN A 158 3.24 -31.79 0.83
N TRP A 159 2.34 -31.13 0.10
CA TRP A 159 1.55 -30.01 0.59
C TRP A 159 0.42 -30.45 1.54
N PRO A 160 -0.01 -29.59 2.48
CA PRO A 160 -1.20 -29.83 3.28
C PRO A 160 -2.44 -30.07 2.40
N SER A 161 -3.24 -31.08 2.74
CA SER A 161 -4.42 -31.46 1.95
C SER A 161 -5.55 -30.43 1.97
N ASN A 162 -5.48 -29.45 2.89
CA ASN A 162 -6.43 -28.33 2.98
C ASN A 162 -6.07 -27.16 2.04
N ILE A 163 -4.97 -27.24 1.29
CA ILE A 163 -4.64 -26.28 0.24
C ILE A 163 -5.22 -26.76 -1.08
N SER A 164 -5.91 -25.87 -1.78
CA SER A 164 -6.35 -26.08 -3.14
C SER A 164 -5.72 -25.03 -4.04
N TRP A 165 -5.06 -25.47 -5.09
CA TRP A 165 -4.50 -24.59 -6.10
C TRP A 165 -5.59 -24.29 -7.13
N TYR A 166 -5.89 -23.02 -7.32
CA TYR A 166 -6.82 -22.59 -8.36
C TYR A 166 -6.06 -21.70 -9.33
N THR A 167 -6.19 -21.99 -10.61
CA THR A 167 -5.87 -21.00 -11.64
C THR A 167 -6.98 -19.97 -11.60
N ILE A 168 -6.65 -18.70 -11.40
CA ILE A 168 -7.62 -17.62 -11.57
C ILE A 168 -7.94 -17.58 -13.07
N PRO A 169 -9.16 -17.94 -13.49
CA PRO A 169 -9.49 -17.90 -14.91
C PRO A 169 -9.44 -16.44 -15.35
N PHE A 170 -8.62 -16.13 -16.35
CA PHE A 170 -8.79 -14.88 -17.08
C PHE A 170 -10.20 -14.88 -17.67
N PRO A 171 -11.00 -13.82 -17.48
CA PRO A 171 -12.29 -13.74 -18.16
C PRO A 171 -12.06 -13.88 -19.66
N SER A 172 -12.90 -14.66 -20.31
CA SER A 172 -12.85 -14.74 -21.77
C SER A 172 -13.08 -13.34 -22.36
N SER A 173 -12.41 -13.03 -23.46
CA SER A 173 -12.62 -11.77 -24.20
C SER A 173 -14.11 -11.50 -24.46
N ASP A 174 -14.89 -12.56 -24.65
CA ASP A 174 -16.32 -12.48 -24.94
C ASP A 174 -17.17 -12.01 -23.74
N GLU A 175 -16.80 -12.35 -22.50
CA GLU A 175 -17.51 -11.89 -21.30
C GLU A 175 -17.29 -10.40 -21.06
N VAL A 176 -16.05 -9.95 -21.30
CA VAL A 176 -15.65 -8.55 -21.24
C VAL A 176 -16.39 -7.74 -22.33
N LEU A 177 -16.42 -8.26 -23.57
CA LEU A 177 -17.12 -7.63 -24.69
C LEU A 177 -18.66 -7.60 -24.56
N LYS A 178 -19.26 -8.59 -23.89
CA LYS A 178 -20.72 -8.64 -23.62
C LYS A 178 -21.15 -7.69 -22.51
N ALA A 179 -20.24 -7.32 -21.61
CA ALA A 179 -20.49 -6.37 -20.53
C ALA A 179 -20.30 -4.91 -20.96
N LYS A 180 -20.26 -4.64 -22.28
CA LYS A 180 -20.31 -3.28 -22.82
C LYS A 180 -21.41 -2.48 -22.14
N PRO A 181 -21.17 -1.22 -21.77
CA PRO A 181 -22.19 -0.39 -21.16
C PRO A 181 -23.36 -0.35 -22.14
N THR A 182 -24.57 -0.59 -21.64
CA THR A 182 -25.77 -0.22 -22.39
C THR A 182 -25.59 1.24 -22.81
N SER A 183 -25.95 1.54 -24.05
CA SER A 183 -25.70 2.77 -24.82
C SER A 183 -26.17 4.10 -24.20
N ASP A 184 -26.47 4.12 -22.91
CA ASP A 184 -26.85 5.28 -22.15
C ASP A 184 -25.60 6.15 -21.98
N ASN A 185 -25.44 7.03 -22.96
CA ASN A 185 -24.47 8.10 -23.05
C ASN A 185 -24.61 9.15 -21.93
N TRP A 186 -25.05 8.77 -20.72
CA TRP A 186 -25.31 9.70 -19.62
C TRP A 186 -24.07 10.55 -19.29
N TYR A 187 -22.89 9.97 -19.45
CA TYR A 187 -21.60 10.64 -19.25
C TYR A 187 -21.29 11.70 -20.32
N LYS A 188 -21.90 11.64 -21.52
CA LYS A 188 -21.70 12.66 -22.57
C LYS A 188 -22.30 14.01 -22.19
N ASN A 189 -23.24 14.03 -21.24
CA ASN A 189 -23.83 15.26 -20.73
C ASN A 189 -23.01 15.86 -19.58
N LEU A 190 -22.00 15.15 -19.07
CA LEU A 190 -21.08 15.71 -18.08
C LEU A 190 -20.15 16.71 -18.77
N GLN A 191 -20.21 17.96 -18.35
CA GLN A 191 -19.34 19.01 -18.85
C GLN A 191 -18.35 19.42 -17.76
N TRP A 192 -17.07 19.21 -18.05
CA TRP A 192 -15.99 19.78 -17.24
C TRP A 192 -16.11 21.31 -17.22
N PRO A 193 -15.82 21.98 -16.09
CA PRO A 193 -15.77 23.44 -16.06
C PRO A 193 -14.76 23.93 -17.10
N LYS A 194 -15.07 25.03 -17.80
CA LYS A 194 -14.13 25.65 -18.76
C LYS A 194 -12.79 26.03 -18.11
N THR A 195 -12.78 26.21 -16.80
CA THR A 195 -11.60 26.53 -15.98
C THR A 195 -10.80 25.31 -15.59
N PHE A 196 -11.25 24.08 -15.85
CA PHE A 196 -10.64 22.83 -15.36
C PHE A 196 -9.13 22.78 -15.57
N ALA A 197 -8.63 23.05 -16.79
CA ALA A 197 -7.19 22.98 -17.05
C ALA A 197 -6.37 24.02 -16.25
N ASN A 198 -6.94 25.21 -16.04
CA ASN A 198 -6.31 26.26 -15.24
C ASN A 198 -6.37 25.92 -13.75
N ASP A 199 -7.51 25.45 -13.27
CA ASP A 199 -7.72 25.04 -11.87
C ASP A 199 -6.85 23.83 -11.52
N TRP A 200 -6.71 22.90 -12.47
CA TRP A 200 -5.79 21.77 -12.38
C TRP A 200 -4.35 22.26 -12.19
N LYS A 201 -3.86 23.07 -13.13
CA LYS A 201 -2.49 23.61 -13.09
C LYS A 201 -2.23 24.42 -11.83
N SER A 202 -3.18 25.25 -11.42
CA SER A 202 -3.11 26.01 -10.17
C SER A 202 -3.03 25.07 -8.96
N GLY A 203 -3.85 24.02 -8.94
CA GLY A 203 -3.81 22.98 -7.92
C GLY A 203 -2.44 22.33 -7.83
N ILE A 204 -1.84 21.93 -8.96
CA ILE A 204 -0.50 21.35 -8.98
C ILE A 204 0.51 22.30 -8.29
N TYR A 205 0.53 23.59 -8.63
CA TYR A 205 1.45 24.53 -8.00
C TYR A 205 1.19 24.74 -6.50
N GLN A 206 -0.07 24.82 -6.09
CA GLN A 206 -0.46 25.01 -4.70
C GLN A 206 -0.10 23.79 -3.84
N PHE A 207 -0.55 22.61 -4.24
CA PHE A 207 -0.39 21.38 -3.46
C PHE A 207 1.03 20.80 -3.52
N SER A 208 1.83 21.17 -4.52
CA SER A 208 3.27 20.88 -4.54
C SER A 208 4.13 21.84 -3.71
N GLY A 209 3.53 22.91 -3.18
CA GLY A 209 4.25 23.91 -2.38
C GLY A 209 4.97 24.99 -3.18
N VAL A 210 4.84 25.01 -4.51
CA VAL A 210 5.35 26.09 -5.38
C VAL A 210 4.62 27.40 -5.11
N GLN A 211 3.33 27.33 -4.80
CA GLN A 211 2.50 28.44 -4.38
C GLN A 211 1.87 28.15 -3.02
N PRO A 212 1.62 29.18 -2.19
CA PRO A 212 0.93 28.98 -0.92
C PRO A 212 -0.52 28.51 -1.16
N LEU A 213 -1.00 27.65 -0.27
CA LEU A 213 -2.43 27.51 -0.03
C LEU A 213 -2.95 28.82 0.58
N GLU A 214 -4.03 29.38 0.03
CA GLU A 214 -4.72 30.55 0.61
C GLU A 214 -6.10 30.13 1.12
N TYR A 215 -6.25 30.09 2.44
CA TYR A 215 -7.49 29.74 3.15
C TYR A 215 -8.53 30.86 3.01
N GLU A 216 -9.80 30.58 3.29
CA GLU A 216 -10.87 31.59 3.24
C GLU A 216 -10.59 32.81 4.14
N ASN A 217 -9.98 32.57 5.31
CA ASN A 217 -9.58 33.62 6.25
C ASN A 217 -8.32 34.40 5.82
N LYS A 218 -7.85 34.21 4.58
CA LYS A 218 -6.66 34.85 3.98
C LYS A 218 -5.31 34.45 4.58
N THR A 219 -5.30 33.47 5.49
CA THR A 219 -4.06 32.83 5.93
C THR A 219 -3.42 32.10 4.76
N LYS A 220 -2.08 32.16 4.69
CA LYS A 220 -1.30 31.48 3.67
C LYS A 220 -0.41 30.41 4.28
N LEU A 221 -0.34 29.25 3.64
CA LEU A 221 0.51 28.14 4.04
C LEU A 221 1.36 27.66 2.87
N ASN A 222 2.68 27.71 3.02
CA ASN A 222 3.60 27.05 2.10
C ASN A 222 3.77 25.60 2.54
N LEU A 223 3.36 24.66 1.69
CA LEU A 223 3.55 23.23 1.92
C LEU A 223 5.00 22.84 1.63
N THR A 224 5.75 22.50 2.66
CA THR A 224 7.16 22.09 2.55
C THR A 224 7.44 20.76 3.26
N ARG A 225 6.52 20.30 4.12
CA ARG A 225 6.62 19.05 4.87
C ARG A 225 5.32 18.25 4.74
N LYS A 226 5.33 17.30 3.83
CA LYS A 226 4.20 16.40 3.53
C LYS A 226 4.54 14.92 3.73
N SER A 227 5.71 14.57 4.25
CA SER A 227 5.95 13.18 4.65
C SER A 227 5.22 12.88 5.95
N SER A 228 4.38 11.84 5.92
CA SER A 228 3.61 11.33 7.07
C SER A 228 4.48 10.90 8.27
N VAL A 229 5.78 10.73 8.02
CA VAL A 229 6.80 10.26 8.95
C VAL A 229 7.40 11.37 9.78
N GLN A 230 7.29 12.62 9.32
CA GLN A 230 7.81 13.78 10.03
C GLN A 230 6.82 14.21 11.13
N PRO A 231 7.24 14.36 12.40
CA PRO A 231 6.34 14.82 13.47
C PRO A 231 5.76 16.22 13.23
N ASP A 232 6.47 17.06 12.50
CA ASP A 232 6.09 18.44 12.16
C ASP A 232 5.54 18.58 10.72
N ASN A 233 5.00 17.48 10.16
CA ASN A 233 4.34 17.49 8.87
C ASN A 233 3.09 18.40 8.86
N GLN A 234 2.67 18.80 7.65
CA GLN A 234 1.57 19.73 7.41
C GLN A 234 0.32 19.03 6.87
N LEU A 235 0.20 17.70 7.00
CA LEU A 235 -0.88 16.92 6.39
C LEU A 235 -2.25 17.26 6.98
N LEU A 236 -2.34 17.50 8.29
CA LEU A 236 -3.61 17.94 8.90
C LEU A 236 -4.03 19.33 8.40
N ASN A 237 -3.07 20.24 8.16
CA ASN A 237 -3.36 21.55 7.57
C ASN A 237 -3.84 21.43 6.12
N LEU A 238 -3.23 20.53 5.34
CA LEU A 238 -3.67 20.21 3.98
C LEU A 238 -5.10 19.64 3.99
N ILE A 239 -5.41 18.73 4.92
CA ILE A 239 -6.77 18.20 5.09
C ILE A 239 -7.77 19.31 5.42
N ASP A 240 -7.43 20.23 6.33
CA ASP A 240 -8.29 21.38 6.66
C ASP A 240 -8.56 22.25 5.42
N TYR A 241 -7.53 22.47 4.60
CA TYR A 241 -7.69 23.19 3.35
C TYR A 241 -8.63 22.45 2.38
N LEU A 242 -8.47 21.14 2.22
CA LEU A 242 -9.35 20.31 1.38
C LEU A 242 -10.80 20.34 1.87
N ILE A 243 -11.03 20.34 3.19
CA ILE A 243 -12.36 20.50 3.78
C ILE A 243 -13.00 21.82 3.34
N GLU A 244 -12.28 22.95 3.37
CA GLU A 244 -12.80 24.23 2.84
C GLU A 244 -13.16 24.12 1.35
N ARG A 245 -12.34 23.42 0.55
CA ARG A 245 -12.62 23.21 -0.88
C ARG A 245 -13.89 22.39 -1.10
N TYR A 246 -14.11 21.32 -0.35
CA TYR A 246 -15.32 20.50 -0.42
C TYR A 246 -16.56 21.22 0.12
N ASN A 247 -16.41 22.03 1.17
CA ASN A 247 -17.50 22.83 1.72
C ASN A 247 -18.05 23.83 0.69
N LYS A 248 -17.19 24.45 -0.14
CA LYS A 248 -17.62 25.29 -1.26
C LYS A 248 -18.46 24.55 -2.30
N LEU A 249 -18.27 23.24 -2.42
CA LEU A 249 -19.07 22.37 -3.27
C LEU A 249 -20.31 21.82 -2.55
N ASN A 250 -20.56 22.20 -1.30
CA ASN A 250 -21.58 21.61 -0.42
C ASN A 250 -21.47 20.07 -0.38
N ILE A 251 -20.26 19.55 -0.17
CA ILE A 251 -19.98 18.12 -0.02
C ILE A 251 -19.59 17.88 1.45
N ARG A 252 -20.27 16.93 2.10
CA ARG A 252 -19.97 16.55 3.50
C ARG A 252 -18.60 15.90 3.56
N THR A 253 -17.80 16.28 4.54
CA THR A 253 -16.50 15.66 4.80
C THR A 253 -16.40 15.02 6.20
N GLU A 254 -15.47 14.09 6.37
CA GLU A 254 -15.16 13.45 7.65
C GLU A 254 -13.68 13.08 7.71
N LYS A 255 -13.05 13.34 8.86
CA LYS A 255 -11.69 12.89 9.13
C LYS A 255 -11.73 11.53 9.83
N GLN A 256 -11.01 10.57 9.30
CA GLN A 256 -10.75 9.30 9.98
C GLN A 256 -9.37 9.37 10.62
N PHE A 257 -9.33 9.73 11.91
CA PHE A 257 -8.09 9.86 12.66
C PHE A 257 -7.48 8.53 13.07
N PHE A 258 -6.15 8.48 13.06
CA PHE A 258 -5.36 7.40 13.63
C PHE A 258 -4.02 7.94 14.15
N GLN A 259 -3.33 7.16 14.96
CA GLN A 259 -2.01 7.49 15.48
C GLN A 259 -0.97 6.51 14.94
N TRP A 260 0.21 7.03 14.64
CA TRP A 260 1.38 6.23 14.30
C TRP A 260 2.63 6.98 14.75
N ARG A 261 3.50 6.31 15.53
CA ARG A 261 4.70 6.94 16.13
C ARG A 261 4.38 8.21 16.92
N ASN A 262 3.25 8.22 17.64
CA ASN A 262 2.71 9.39 18.34
C ASN A 262 2.40 10.61 17.44
N ILE A 263 2.41 10.43 16.12
CA ILE A 263 1.99 11.43 15.14
C ILE A 263 0.51 11.19 14.87
N THR A 264 -0.31 12.22 15.07
CA THR A 264 -1.72 12.18 14.69
C THR A 264 -1.83 12.35 13.18
N GLN A 265 -2.47 11.39 12.54
CA GLN A 265 -2.75 11.41 11.10
C GLN A 265 -4.26 11.28 10.87
N ALA A 266 -4.70 11.53 9.64
CA ALA A 266 -6.08 11.32 9.25
C ALA A 266 -6.19 11.00 7.77
N ASN A 267 -7.11 10.11 7.41
CA ASN A 267 -7.67 10.10 6.06
C ASN A 267 -8.81 11.12 6.00
N LEU A 268 -9.03 11.73 4.84
CA LEU A 268 -10.17 12.61 4.61
C LEU A 268 -11.16 11.94 3.67
N PHE A 269 -12.41 11.81 4.11
CA PHE A 269 -13.53 11.35 3.30
C PHE A 269 -14.36 12.55 2.85
N ALA A 270 -14.75 12.57 1.59
CA ALA A 270 -15.77 13.46 1.04
C ALA A 270 -16.90 12.62 0.43
N TYR A 271 -18.13 12.84 0.90
CA TYR A 271 -19.29 11.99 0.60
C TYR A 271 -20.25 12.66 -0.37
N ILE A 272 -20.51 12.00 -1.49
CA ILE A 272 -21.56 12.35 -2.44
C ILE A 272 -22.64 11.26 -2.34
N PRO A 273 -23.79 11.54 -1.68
CA PRO A 273 -24.80 10.53 -1.44
C PRO A 273 -25.55 10.17 -2.73
N ALA A 274 -26.05 8.94 -2.82
CA ALA A 274 -26.90 8.52 -3.92
C ALA A 274 -28.30 9.14 -3.81
N GLY A 275 -28.73 9.85 -4.84
CA GLY A 275 -30.06 10.44 -4.99
C GLY A 275 -31.05 9.60 -5.80
N GLY A 276 -30.56 8.61 -6.55
CA GLY A 276 -31.39 7.77 -7.43
C GLY A 276 -32.52 7.02 -6.70
N SER A 277 -33.57 6.71 -7.46
CA SER A 277 -34.76 5.98 -6.97
C SER A 277 -34.44 4.54 -6.56
N ARG A 278 -33.52 3.89 -7.29
CA ARG A 278 -32.90 2.63 -6.87
C ARG A 278 -31.80 2.96 -5.86
N LYS A 279 -31.83 2.32 -4.70
CA LYS A 279 -30.72 2.38 -3.73
C LYS A 279 -29.86 1.12 -3.83
N CYS A 280 -28.55 1.32 -3.77
CA CYS A 280 -27.53 0.31 -3.80
C CYS A 280 -26.60 0.57 -2.61
N ASN A 281 -26.45 -0.41 -1.71
CA ASN A 281 -25.88 -0.17 -0.38
C ASN A 281 -24.35 -0.01 -0.35
N GLU A 282 -23.65 -0.60 -1.30
CA GLU A 282 -22.18 -0.55 -1.34
C GLU A 282 -21.69 0.70 -2.11
N PRO A 283 -20.83 1.55 -1.52
CA PRO A 283 -20.34 2.76 -2.16
C PRO A 283 -19.29 2.45 -3.25
N VAL A 284 -19.12 3.39 -4.17
CA VAL A 284 -17.96 3.46 -5.07
C VAL A 284 -16.92 4.37 -4.43
N VAL A 285 -15.68 3.90 -4.31
CA VAL A 285 -14.60 4.64 -3.64
C VAL A 285 -13.58 5.11 -4.68
N PHE A 286 -13.27 6.39 -4.69
CA PHE A 286 -12.14 6.97 -5.40
C PHE A 286 -11.08 7.35 -4.39
N ILE A 287 -9.83 7.01 -4.65
CA ILE A 287 -8.73 7.13 -3.68
C ILE A 287 -7.54 7.81 -4.32
N ASP A 288 -6.92 8.74 -3.60
CA ASP A 288 -5.54 9.20 -3.79
C ASP A 288 -4.79 9.13 -2.46
N HIS A 289 -3.51 9.52 -2.46
CA HIS A 289 -2.80 9.88 -1.23
C HIS A 289 -2.26 11.30 -1.31
N ILE A 290 -2.10 11.92 -0.14
CA ILE A 290 -1.73 13.34 -0.02
C ILE A 290 -0.37 13.56 0.64
N ASP A 291 0.22 12.51 1.21
CA ASP A 291 1.59 12.53 1.70
C ASP A 291 2.59 12.27 0.57
N THR A 292 3.85 12.61 0.82
CA THR A 292 4.93 12.47 -0.16
C THR A 292 6.19 11.89 0.47
N ALA A 293 6.97 11.18 -0.35
CA ALA A 293 8.24 10.59 0.03
C ALA A 293 9.31 11.63 0.42
N PHE A 294 10.43 11.12 0.91
CA PHE A 294 11.68 11.88 0.95
C PHE A 294 12.39 11.90 -0.41
N GLU A 295 13.02 13.03 -0.73
CA GLU A 295 13.80 13.26 -1.95
C GLU A 295 15.06 12.38 -1.97
N ARG A 296 15.06 11.40 -2.88
CA ARG A 296 16.18 10.46 -3.06
C ARG A 296 17.50 11.18 -3.34
N ASP A 297 17.50 12.12 -4.28
CA ASP A 297 18.72 12.81 -4.71
C ASP A 297 19.26 13.73 -3.61
N THR A 298 18.39 14.44 -2.89
CA THR A 298 18.80 15.25 -1.74
C THR A 298 19.41 14.37 -0.65
N PHE A 299 18.80 13.24 -0.33
CA PHE A 299 19.34 12.30 0.65
C PHE A 299 20.69 11.71 0.22
N ALA A 300 20.81 11.24 -1.03
CA ALA A 300 22.07 10.68 -1.54
C ALA A 300 23.23 11.68 -1.49
N ASN A 301 22.95 12.97 -1.73
CA ASN A 301 23.97 14.02 -1.75
C ASN A 301 24.30 14.60 -0.37
N THR A 302 23.35 14.59 0.57
CA THR A 302 23.47 15.36 1.84
C THR A 302 23.22 14.55 3.10
N GLY A 303 22.67 13.34 2.99
CA GLY A 303 22.12 12.56 4.10
C GLY A 303 20.82 13.14 4.69
N GLN A 304 20.32 14.27 4.17
CA GLN A 304 19.12 14.92 4.72
C GLN A 304 17.84 14.35 4.12
N ARG A 305 16.90 14.01 5.01
CA ARG A 305 15.53 13.61 4.65
C ARG A 305 14.67 14.84 4.41
N ARG A 306 14.61 15.30 3.16
CA ARG A 306 13.75 16.40 2.72
C ARG A 306 12.52 15.84 2.01
N THR A 307 11.34 16.33 2.36
CA THR A 307 10.11 15.90 1.67
C THR A 307 10.08 16.38 0.22
N THR A 308 9.63 15.52 -0.71
CA THR A 308 9.46 15.87 -2.13
C THR A 308 8.25 16.82 -2.33
N PRO A 309 8.27 17.68 -3.36
CA PRO A 309 7.09 18.44 -3.76
C PRO A 309 5.90 17.54 -4.17
N GLY A 310 6.19 16.36 -4.73
CA GLY A 310 5.20 15.36 -5.11
C GLY A 310 4.21 15.81 -6.19
N ALA A 311 4.67 16.62 -7.16
CA ALA A 311 3.78 17.21 -8.17
C ALA A 311 3.04 16.15 -9.01
N ASP A 312 3.73 15.08 -9.39
CA ASP A 312 3.13 13.92 -10.05
C ASP A 312 2.64 12.90 -9.02
N ASP A 313 3.50 12.56 -8.05
CA ASP A 313 3.31 11.59 -6.97
C ASP A 313 3.07 12.28 -5.61
N ASN A 314 1.83 12.48 -5.15
CA ASN A 314 0.57 12.24 -5.87
C ASN A 314 -0.36 13.47 -5.85
N VAL A 315 0.23 14.66 -5.98
CA VAL A 315 -0.55 15.90 -6.15
C VAL A 315 -1.40 15.85 -7.41
N SER A 316 -0.96 15.15 -8.46
CA SER A 316 -1.75 14.97 -9.67
C SER A 316 -3.06 14.21 -9.40
N GLY A 317 -3.02 13.11 -8.64
CA GLY A 317 -4.21 12.38 -8.21
C GLY A 317 -5.11 13.21 -7.29
N LEU A 318 -4.51 13.90 -6.30
CA LEU A 318 -5.22 14.84 -5.41
C LEU A 318 -6.05 15.84 -6.18
N VAL A 319 -5.42 16.54 -7.14
CA VAL A 319 -6.10 17.56 -7.94
C VAL A 319 -7.18 16.94 -8.81
N ALA A 320 -6.93 15.76 -9.40
CA ALA A 320 -7.97 15.03 -10.14
C ALA A 320 -9.20 14.75 -9.31
N LEU A 321 -9.03 14.16 -8.12
CA LEU A 321 -10.15 13.80 -7.28
C LEU A 321 -10.94 15.05 -6.86
N LEU A 322 -10.23 16.10 -6.44
CA LEU A 322 -10.83 17.34 -6.02
C LEU A 322 -11.64 18.01 -7.14
N GLN A 323 -11.10 18.08 -8.36
CA GLN A 323 -11.81 18.66 -9.50
C GLN A 323 -12.99 17.79 -9.95
N SER A 324 -12.81 16.47 -9.93
CA SER A 324 -13.84 15.49 -10.27
C SER A 324 -15.06 15.56 -9.35
N ALA A 325 -14.89 15.99 -8.10
CA ALA A 325 -15.96 16.11 -7.13
C ALA A 325 -17.16 16.93 -7.63
N SER A 326 -16.89 18.04 -8.34
CA SER A 326 -17.92 18.90 -8.92
C SER A 326 -18.74 18.21 -10.02
N ILE A 327 -18.12 17.30 -10.77
CA ILE A 327 -18.74 16.53 -11.85
C ILE A 327 -19.50 15.34 -11.29
N LEU A 328 -18.87 14.60 -10.39
CA LEU A 328 -19.49 13.44 -9.73
C LEU A 328 -20.73 13.84 -8.95
N LYS A 329 -20.74 15.05 -8.35
CA LYS A 329 -21.94 15.59 -7.70
C LYS A 329 -23.12 15.76 -8.65
N GLN A 330 -22.90 16.05 -9.94
CA GLN A 330 -23.98 16.16 -10.93
C GLN A 330 -24.67 14.81 -11.20
N THR A 331 -24.00 13.70 -10.88
CA THR A 331 -24.56 12.35 -11.03
C THR A 331 -25.44 11.93 -9.86
N GLN A 332 -25.47 12.72 -8.77
CA GLN A 332 -26.15 12.39 -7.53
C GLN A 332 -27.61 11.96 -7.75
N GLU A 333 -28.38 12.69 -8.55
CA GLU A 333 -29.82 12.44 -8.72
C GLU A 333 -30.13 11.09 -9.41
N THR A 334 -29.19 10.54 -10.17
CA THR A 334 -29.36 9.29 -10.91
C THR A 334 -28.54 8.13 -10.35
N ALA A 335 -27.50 8.42 -9.57
CA ALA A 335 -26.64 7.42 -8.96
C ALA A 335 -27.42 6.57 -7.95
N CYS A 336 -27.28 5.24 -8.04
CA CYS A 336 -27.84 4.32 -7.05
C CYS A 336 -26.91 4.06 -5.86
N ARG A 337 -25.62 4.37 -5.99
CA ARG A 337 -24.57 4.18 -4.99
C ARG A 337 -24.04 5.51 -4.49
N ASP A 338 -23.66 5.54 -3.22
CA ASP A 338 -22.85 6.63 -2.70
C ASP A 338 -21.48 6.62 -3.38
N ILE A 339 -20.91 7.81 -3.54
CA ILE A 339 -19.53 8.00 -4.01
C ILE A 339 -18.73 8.58 -2.87
N TRP A 340 -17.61 7.94 -2.55
CA TRP A 340 -16.66 8.40 -1.56
C TRP A 340 -15.38 8.83 -2.27
N LEU A 341 -14.96 10.06 -2.06
CA LEU A 341 -13.62 10.53 -2.45
C LEU A 341 -12.77 10.49 -1.19
N VAL A 342 -11.68 9.74 -1.21
CA VAL A 342 -10.88 9.47 -0.03
C VAL A 342 -9.44 9.88 -0.29
N HIS A 343 -8.96 10.82 0.51
CA HIS A 343 -7.59 11.28 0.50
C HIS A 343 -6.83 10.60 1.63
N MET A 344 -5.93 9.68 1.26
CA MET A 344 -5.20 8.86 2.22
C MET A 344 -3.92 9.55 2.70
N THR A 345 -3.52 9.25 3.93
CA THR A 345 -2.19 9.62 4.46
C THR A 345 -1.35 8.38 4.73
N GLY A 346 -0.04 8.49 4.60
CA GLY A 346 0.88 7.41 4.90
C GLY A 346 0.96 6.34 3.82
N GLU A 347 0.70 6.68 2.56
CA GLU A 347 1.00 5.76 1.44
C GLU A 347 2.51 5.53 1.37
N GLU A 348 3.26 6.62 1.47
CA GLU A 348 4.66 6.68 1.11
C GLU A 348 5.54 5.94 2.12
N TYR A 349 6.64 5.37 1.62
CA TYR A 349 7.61 4.74 2.49
C TYR A 349 8.25 5.80 3.42
N PRO A 350 8.51 5.49 4.71
CA PRO A 350 8.28 4.24 5.46
C PRO A 350 6.89 4.00 6.07
N ALA A 351 5.90 4.88 5.91
CA ALA A 351 4.56 4.62 6.44
C ALA A 351 3.88 3.44 5.70
N ALA A 352 4.18 3.28 4.40
CA ALA A 352 3.88 2.11 3.59
C ALA A 352 2.41 1.68 3.65
N SER A 353 1.54 2.48 3.02
CA SER A 353 0.10 2.23 2.94
C SER A 353 -0.62 2.20 4.31
N LEU A 354 -0.16 3.01 5.26
CA LEU A 354 -0.73 3.12 6.60
C LEU A 354 -2.20 3.56 6.58
N GLY A 355 -2.52 4.64 5.85
CA GLY A 355 -3.88 5.18 5.79
C GLY A 355 -4.87 4.20 5.16
N VAL A 356 -4.50 3.54 4.06
CA VAL A 356 -5.36 2.52 3.44
C VAL A 356 -5.49 1.28 4.31
N SER A 357 -4.43 0.87 5.02
CA SER A 357 -4.49 -0.24 5.98
C SER A 357 -5.49 0.05 7.10
N HIS A 358 -5.44 1.27 7.67
CA HIS A 358 -6.39 1.70 8.68
C HIS A 358 -7.83 1.76 8.14
N PHE A 359 -8.02 2.29 6.92
CA PHE A 359 -9.31 2.31 6.25
C PHE A 359 -9.89 0.90 6.08
N LEU A 360 -9.11 -0.05 5.55
CA LEU A 360 -9.53 -1.43 5.35
C LEU A 360 -9.84 -2.14 6.67
N GLN A 361 -9.03 -1.93 7.71
CA GLN A 361 -9.29 -2.45 9.04
C GLN A 361 -10.66 -1.98 9.57
N GLN A 362 -10.98 -0.70 9.40
CA GLN A 362 -12.27 -0.14 9.82
C GLN A 362 -13.45 -0.72 9.01
N LEU A 363 -13.29 -0.91 7.70
CA LEU A 363 -14.31 -1.59 6.88
C LEU A 363 -14.54 -3.02 7.35
N LEU A 364 -13.48 -3.77 7.63
CA LEU A 364 -13.56 -5.15 8.12
C LEU A 364 -14.26 -5.24 9.48
N VAL A 365 -13.90 -4.37 10.43
CA VAL A 365 -14.55 -4.29 11.75
C VAL A 365 -16.04 -3.98 11.61
N LYS A 366 -16.40 -3.02 10.74
CA LYS A 366 -17.79 -2.64 10.48
C LYS A 366 -18.53 -3.62 9.58
N LYS A 367 -17.84 -4.63 9.03
CA LYS A 367 -18.36 -5.53 7.98
C LYS A 367 -18.99 -4.75 6.83
N GLN A 368 -18.37 -3.63 6.46
CA GLN A 368 -18.89 -2.70 5.46
C GLN A 368 -18.29 -3.03 4.09
N PRO A 369 -19.09 -3.54 3.14
CA PRO A 369 -18.61 -3.78 1.79
C PRO A 369 -18.45 -2.46 1.02
N ILE A 370 -17.51 -2.44 0.09
CA ILE A 370 -17.40 -1.44 -0.98
C ILE A 370 -17.68 -2.13 -2.32
N TYR A 371 -18.29 -1.41 -3.28
CA TYR A 371 -18.59 -1.99 -4.58
C TYR A 371 -17.34 -2.14 -5.45
N THR A 372 -16.55 -1.07 -5.49
CA THR A 372 -15.28 -0.99 -6.22
C THR A 372 -14.45 0.16 -5.65
N ALA A 373 -13.13 0.08 -5.84
CA ALA A 373 -12.21 1.17 -5.61
C ALA A 373 -11.53 1.58 -6.93
N VAL A 374 -11.34 2.87 -7.14
CA VAL A 374 -10.53 3.45 -8.22
C VAL A 374 -9.41 4.25 -7.56
N ILE A 375 -8.17 3.86 -7.81
CA ILE A 375 -6.99 4.51 -7.24
C ILE A 375 -6.42 5.42 -8.32
N VAL A 376 -6.21 6.69 -7.99
CA VAL A 376 -5.64 7.69 -8.88
C VAL A 376 -4.27 8.05 -8.37
N ASP A 377 -3.25 7.67 -9.14
CA ASP A 377 -1.86 7.84 -8.74
C ASP A 377 -0.97 8.14 -9.95
N MET A 378 -0.09 9.14 -9.81
CA MET A 378 0.88 9.57 -10.82
C MET A 378 0.30 9.77 -12.23
N ILE A 379 -0.65 10.69 -12.38
CA ILE A 379 -1.36 10.94 -13.65
C ILE A 379 -0.98 12.26 -14.34
N GLY A 380 0.03 12.97 -13.83
CA GLY A 380 0.46 14.27 -14.33
C GLY A 380 1.68 14.24 -15.25
N HIS A 381 2.53 13.22 -15.16
CA HIS A 381 3.76 13.12 -15.95
C HIS A 381 3.55 12.40 -17.29
N ARG A 382 4.20 12.91 -18.33
CA ARG A 382 4.35 12.24 -19.63
C ARG A 382 5.78 12.35 -20.07
N VAL A 383 6.41 11.22 -20.39
CA VAL A 383 7.76 11.18 -20.96
C VAL A 383 7.78 11.93 -22.30
N ASN A 384 6.77 11.69 -23.14
CA ASN A 384 6.54 12.42 -24.38
C ASN A 384 5.21 13.20 -24.28
N ARG A 385 5.27 14.53 -24.37
CA ARG A 385 4.08 15.40 -24.25
C ARG A 385 3.02 15.15 -25.33
N ASN A 386 3.43 14.63 -26.48
CA ASN A 386 2.52 14.31 -27.59
C ASN A 386 1.95 12.90 -27.49
N ASP A 387 2.39 12.11 -26.53
CA ASP A 387 1.92 10.76 -26.32
C ASP A 387 0.65 10.79 -25.46
N PRO A 388 -0.50 10.31 -25.98
CA PRO A 388 -1.71 10.25 -25.20
C PRO A 388 -1.77 9.03 -24.28
N ILE A 389 -0.73 8.17 -24.19
CA ILE A 389 -0.72 6.94 -23.37
C ILE A 389 -1.16 7.22 -21.93
N VAL A 390 -2.13 6.41 -21.47
CA VAL A 390 -2.55 6.27 -20.09
C VAL A 390 -2.37 4.82 -19.66
N GLN A 391 -1.93 4.62 -18.43
CA GLN A 391 -1.85 3.29 -17.83
C GLN A 391 -3.06 3.08 -16.93
N VAL A 392 -3.72 1.92 -17.06
CA VAL A 392 -4.78 1.49 -16.16
C VAL A 392 -4.43 0.12 -15.62
N ASN A 393 -4.16 0.04 -14.32
CA ASN A 393 -3.80 -1.21 -13.65
C ASN A 393 -5.07 -1.84 -13.08
N ALA A 394 -5.62 -2.84 -13.76
CA ALA A 394 -6.76 -3.61 -13.29
C ALA A 394 -6.32 -4.68 -12.27
N ALA A 395 -7.18 -4.98 -11.31
CA ALA A 395 -7.07 -6.21 -10.53
C ALA A 395 -7.57 -7.41 -11.37
N ASP A 396 -7.29 -8.63 -10.90
CA ASP A 396 -7.55 -9.87 -11.65
C ASP A 396 -9.03 -10.25 -11.82
N SER A 397 -9.95 -9.48 -11.22
CA SER A 397 -11.38 -9.77 -11.34
C SER A 397 -11.95 -9.31 -12.70
N THR A 398 -12.89 -10.08 -13.25
CA THR A 398 -13.63 -9.71 -14.48
C THR A 398 -14.20 -8.29 -14.43
N LYS A 399 -14.72 -7.87 -13.28
CA LYS A 399 -15.28 -6.53 -13.09
C LYS A 399 -14.22 -5.43 -13.18
N SER A 400 -13.03 -5.66 -12.63
CA SER A 400 -11.94 -4.69 -12.68
C SER A 400 -11.35 -4.57 -14.08
N LEU A 401 -11.14 -5.70 -14.77
CA LEU A 401 -10.72 -5.72 -16.17
C LEU A 401 -11.73 -4.99 -17.08
N LEU A 402 -13.02 -5.21 -16.87
CA LEU A 402 -14.07 -4.48 -17.59
C LEU A 402 -13.99 -2.97 -17.32
N LEU A 403 -13.91 -2.55 -16.06
CA LEU A 403 -13.80 -1.12 -15.72
C LEU A 403 -12.56 -0.48 -16.38
N ALA A 404 -11.44 -1.18 -16.41
CA ALA A 404 -10.24 -0.71 -17.10
C ALA A 404 -10.44 -0.58 -18.61
N GLU A 405 -11.09 -1.55 -19.25
CA GLU A 405 -11.45 -1.46 -20.66
C GLU A 405 -12.40 -0.28 -20.94
N LEU A 406 -13.39 -0.04 -20.07
CA LEU A 406 -14.29 1.12 -20.20
C LEU A 406 -13.53 2.45 -20.13
N ALA A 407 -12.59 2.57 -19.19
CA ALA A 407 -11.75 3.76 -19.07
C ALA A 407 -10.89 3.95 -20.33
N LEU A 408 -10.27 2.88 -20.83
CA LEU A 408 -9.45 2.92 -22.05
C LEU A 408 -10.27 3.27 -23.29
N ASN A 409 -11.48 2.72 -23.44
CA ASN A 409 -12.39 3.03 -24.55
C ASN A 409 -12.88 4.48 -24.52
N TYR A 410 -12.94 5.11 -23.34
CA TYR A 410 -13.26 6.53 -23.20
C TYR A 410 -12.09 7.43 -23.63
N VAL A 411 -10.86 7.06 -23.26
CA VAL A 411 -9.64 7.82 -23.59
C VAL A 411 -9.25 7.64 -25.06
N TYR A 412 -9.34 6.40 -25.56
CA TYR A 412 -9.13 6.02 -26.95
C TYR A 412 -10.42 5.46 -27.51
N PRO A 413 -11.39 6.30 -27.89
CA PRO A 413 -12.50 5.82 -28.67
C PRO A 413 -11.90 5.27 -29.97
N LYS A 414 -11.79 3.93 -30.09
CA LYS A 414 -11.43 3.31 -31.36
C LYS A 414 -12.33 3.95 -32.42
N PRO A 415 -11.81 4.35 -33.59
CA PRO A 415 -12.69 4.55 -34.72
C PRO A 415 -13.43 3.23 -34.88
N LEU A 416 -14.76 3.26 -34.72
CA LEU A 416 -15.62 2.11 -34.99
C LEU A 416 -15.16 1.50 -36.32
N GLU A 417 -14.87 0.21 -36.29
CA GLU A 417 -14.44 -0.58 -37.44
C GLU A 417 -15.23 -0.18 -38.69
N GLY A 418 -14.53 0.32 -39.70
CA GLY A 418 -15.17 0.93 -40.86
C GLY A 418 -14.21 1.49 -41.90
N LYS A 419 -13.04 0.86 -42.09
CA LYS A 419 -12.27 0.88 -43.35
C LYS A 419 -11.56 -0.47 -43.48
N THR A 420 -12.29 -1.45 -43.99
CA THR A 420 -11.71 -2.55 -44.80
C THR A 420 -11.18 -1.99 -46.10
#